data_AF-A0A1H3NXE1-F1
#
_entry.id   AF-A0A1H3NXE1-F1
#
_cell.length_a   1.000
_cell.length_b   1.000
_cell.length_c   1.000
_cell.angle_alpha   90.00
_cell.angle_beta   90.00
_cell.angle_gamma   90.00
#
_symmetry.space_group_name_H-M   'P 1'
#
loop_
_entity.id
_entity.type
_entity.pdbx_description
1 polymer ?
#
loop_
_entity_poly.entity_id
_entity_poly.type
_entity_poly.pdbx_seq_one_letter_code
_entity_poly.pdbx_strand_id
1 'polypeptide(L)' 'MDNDKAWEYALGMIKVDGLEPSKEYLELIEKEKKGEITTEDIRKVLDKKYRAKDSN' A
#
# COMPACT_ATOMS: atom_id res chain seq x y z
N MET A 1 13.51 -2.22 -12.56
CA MET A 1 12.08 -2.56 -12.72
C MET A 1 11.33 -1.28 -12.41
N ASP A 2 10.44 -0.82 -13.30
CA ASP A 2 9.56 0.30 -12.98
C ASP A 2 8.76 -0.04 -11.72
N ASN A 3 8.80 0.82 -10.70
CA ASN A 3 8.00 0.67 -9.49
C ASN A 3 6.51 0.50 -9.83
N ASP A 4 6.07 1.11 -10.93
CA ASP A 4 4.71 0.96 -11.43
C ASP A 4 4.34 -0.50 -11.71
N LYS A 5 5.20 -1.22 -12.45
CA LYS A 5 4.99 -2.64 -12.78
C LYS A 5 5.01 -3.55 -11.55
N ALA A 6 5.84 -3.23 -10.55
CA ALA A 6 5.87 -3.98 -9.30
C ALA A 6 4.55 -3.82 -8.53
N TRP A 7 4.00 -2.61 -8.49
CA TRP A 7 2.71 -2.32 -7.88
C TRP A 7 1.53 -2.91 -8.65
N GLU A 8 1.53 -2.86 -9.98
CA GLU A 8 0.51 -3.53 -10.81
C GLU A 8 0.46 -5.04 -10.53
N TYR A 9 1.63 -5.68 -10.44
CA TYR A 9 1.71 -7.11 -10.13
C TYR A 9 1.21 -7.42 -8.71
N ALA A 10 1.64 -6.65 -7.71
CA ALA A 10 1.20 -6.83 -6.33
C ALA A 10 -0.32 -6.65 -6.16
N LEU A 11 -0.89 -5.60 -6.75
CA LEU A 11 -2.34 -5.35 -6.74
C LEU A 11 -3.10 -6.45 -7.51
N GLY A 12 -2.52 -6.96 -8.59
CA GLY A 12 -3.04 -8.09 -9.34
C GLY A 12 -3.19 -9.35 -8.48
N MET A 13 -2.16 -9.70 -7.69
CA MET A 13 -2.21 -10.84 -6.79
C MET A 13 -3.29 -10.68 -5.71
N ILE A 14 -3.36 -9.51 -5.06
CA ILE A 14 -4.37 -9.21 -4.02
C ILE A 14 -5.79 -9.38 -4.58
N LYS A 15 -6.03 -8.93 -5.82
CA LYS A 15 -7.33 -9.08 -6.49
C LYS A 15 -7.65 -10.53 -6.86
N VAL A 16 -6.65 -11.32 -7.27
CA VAL A 16 -6.82 -12.76 -7.53
C VAL A 16 -7.25 -13.50 -6.26
N ASP A 17 -6.74 -13.09 -5.10
CA ASP A 17 -7.14 -13.59 -3.78
C ASP A 17 -8.53 -13.08 -3.33
N GLY A 18 -9.23 -12.29 -4.14
CA GLY A 18 -10.54 -11.72 -3.82
C GLY A 18 -10.50 -10.63 -2.75
N LEU A 19 -9.32 -10.09 -2.47
CA LEU A 19 -9.13 -9.00 -1.52
C LEU A 19 -9.14 -7.66 -2.26
N GLU A 20 -9.78 -6.66 -1.67
CA GLU A 20 -9.76 -5.29 -2.19
C GLU A 20 -8.90 -4.40 -1.28
N PRO A 21 -7.81 -3.80 -1.79
CA PRO A 21 -7.04 -2.85 -1.02
C PRO A 21 -7.87 -1.59 -0.73
N SER A 22 -7.72 -1.04 0.47
CA SER A 22 -8.40 0.19 0.86
C SER A 22 -8.00 1.39 -0.02
N LYS A 23 -8.91 2.34 -0.23
CA LYS A 23 -8.64 3.57 -1.00
C LYS A 23 -7.39 4.32 -0.51
N GLU A 24 -7.22 4.43 0.81
CA GLU A 24 -6.06 5.09 1.41
C GLU A 24 -4.74 4.39 1.04
N TYR A 25 -4.73 3.05 0.95
CA TYR A 25 -3.55 2.30 0.53
C TYR A 25 -3.22 2.56 -0.94
N LEU A 26 -4.23 2.66 -1.81
CA LEU A 26 -4.04 3.02 -3.22
C LEU A 26 -3.45 4.43 -3.37
N GLU A 27 -3.91 5.39 -2.57
CA GLU A 27 -3.36 6.75 -2.58
C GLU A 27 -1.90 6.80 -2.12
N LEU A 28 -1.51 5.94 -1.18
CA LEU A 28 -0.12 5.82 -0.74
C LEU A 28 0.76 5.23 -1.84
N ILE A 29 0.28 4.21 -2.56
CA ILE A 29 0.99 3.62 -3.71
C ILE A 29 1.23 4.67 -4.81
N GLU A 30 0.22 5.48 -5.13
CA GLU A 30 0.34 6.54 -6.13
C GLU A 30 1.41 7.59 -5.75
N LYS A 31 1.53 7.93 -4.47
CA LYS A 31 2.58 8.84 -3.98
C LYS A 31 3.97 8.23 -4.10
N GLU A 32 4.12 6.92 -3.85
CA GLU A 32 5.41 6.25 -4.03
C GLU A 32 5.80 6.15 -5.51
N LYS A 33 4.85 5.83 -6.39
CA LYS A 33 5.05 5.85 -7.85
C LYS A 33 5.55 7.22 -8.34
N LYS A 34 5.06 8.31 -7.75
CA LYS A 34 5.52 9.70 -8.01
C LYS A 34 6.85 10.06 -7.35
N GLY A 35 7.39 9.20 -6.48
CA GLY A 35 8.61 9.46 -5.71
C GLY A 35 8.41 10.43 -4.54
N GLU A 36 7.17 10.71 -4.14
CA GLU A 36 6.84 11.62 -3.03
C GLU A 36 7.05 10.96 -1.65
N ILE A 37 6.90 9.64 -1.58
CA ILE A 37 7.12 8.83 -0.37
C ILE A 37 7.85 7.53 -0.72
N THR A 38 8.38 6.84 0.29
CA THR A 38 8.96 5.51 0.12
C THR A 38 7.98 4.42 0.54
N THR A 39 8.22 3.18 0.12
CA THR A 39 7.47 2.01 0.60
C THR A 39 7.57 1.85 2.13
N GLU A 40 8.67 2.30 2.74
CA GLU A 40 8.82 2.30 4.21
C GLU A 40 7.88 3.30 4.88
N ASP A 41 7.66 4.47 4.28
CA ASP A 41 6.67 5.43 4.74
C ASP A 41 5.25 4.87 4.66
N ILE A 42 4.91 4.17 3.57
CA ILE A 42 3.63 3.45 3.44
C ILE A 42 3.47 2.49 4.62
N ARG A 43 4.50 1.66 4.90
CA ARG A 43 4.46 0.70 6.01
C ARG A 43 4.26 1.41 7.36
N LYS A 44 4.96 2.51 7.62
CA LYS A 44 4.82 3.29 8.87
C LYS A 44 3.40 3.85 9.04
N VAL A 45 2.80 4.37 7.97
CA VAL A 45 1.43 4.90 7.99
C VAL A 45 0.42 3.80 8.31
N LEU A 46 0.54 2.65 7.63
CA LEU A 46 -0.36 1.51 7.87
C LEU A 46 -0.15 0.90 9.26
N ASP A 47 1.10 0.73 9.69
CA ASP A 47 1.43 0.20 11.03
C ASP A 47 0.81 1.08 12.11
N LYS A 48 1.00 2.41 12.05
CA LYS A 48 0.37 3.33 12.99
C LYS A 48 -1.15 3.21 13.02
N LYS A 49 -1.78 3.03 11.86
CA LYS A 49 -3.25 2.95 11.74
C LYS A 49 -3.83 1.65 12.29
N TYR A 50 -3.20 0.52 11.99
CA TYR A 50 -3.72 -0.80 12.42
C TYR A 50 -3.21 -1.21 13.81
N ARG A 51 -2.01 -0.80 14.21
CA ARG A 51 -1.50 -1.03 15.57
C ARG A 51 -2.27 -0.23 16.62
N ALA A 52 -2.83 0.93 16.26
CA ALA A 52 -3.76 1.67 17.10
C ALA A 52 -5.12 0.97 17.28
N LYS A 53 -5.48 0.02 16.40
CA LYS A 53 -6.72 -0.77 16.52
C LYS A 53 -6.60 -1.99 17.44
N ASP A 54 -5.39 -2.45 17.72
CA ASP A 54 -5.14 -3.68 18.51
C ASP A 54 -5.02 -3.42 20.04
N SER A 55 -5.12 -2.16 20.47
CA SER A 55 -4.91 -1.77 21.88
C SER A 55 -6.20 -1.48 22.67
N ASN A 56 -7.36 -2.03 22.27
CA ASN A 56 -8.62 -1.83 23.01
C ASN A 56 -9.40 -3.12 23.24
#